data_AF-A0A925WHU5-F1
#
_entry.id   AF-A0A925WHU5-F1
#
_cell.length_a   1.000
_cell.length_b   1.000
_cell.length_c   1.000
_cell.angle_alpha   90.00
_cell.angle_beta   90.00
_cell.angle_gamma   90.00
#
_symmetry.space_group_name_H-M   'P 1'
#
loop_
_entity.id
_entity.type
_entity.pdbx_description
1 polymer ?
#
loop_
_entity_poly.entity_id
_entity_poly.type
_entity_poly.pdbx_seq_one_letter_code
_entity_poly.pdbx_strand_id
1 'polypeptide(L)'
;MISRIIFIGVMLGVGGMLSAALSERKMFQFGEFMIEASSGDEAYVEALAVQLAEFRLAKGVVPTPPKLTLDGLATRREYFLRKIATHLGLAQPTEKMGTTYDATMRVWQGFQSYQALEVPRRFALWRKTEVLARMEKGEALAGFRREANGGLTVDFNFSFDLGPDEAARPVVMQQQMAQAWRTFIWPVNIGTKSPAEDAAASLARLREVAVGMSDMNSQAMQRTSVFTVLHEAIEMGVATSFLSSRDRRWFCDGIANYVALKVVEAEIGVNEAKGYYDLEAELAKFAPLASRIDLVNWPAAENLEKLKYPAELNTANYPFATKVIADLCAKHGDGLLPKLFKEIGKAPREKVTIETVYKAFKRLTNEDLRSYLPKPSAKR
;
A
#
# COMPACT_ATOMS: atom_id res chain seq x y z
N MET A 1 -7.92 -7.58 -13.87
CA MET A 1 -6.75 -6.96 -13.21
C MET A 1 -6.40 -7.87 -12.04
N ILE A 2 -5.19 -8.42 -11.99
CA ILE A 2 -4.75 -9.28 -10.87
C ILE A 2 -4.03 -8.37 -9.88
N SER A 3 -4.61 -8.18 -8.69
CA SER A 3 -3.95 -7.46 -7.60
C SER A 3 -3.29 -8.48 -6.67
N ARG A 4 -1.97 -8.33 -6.42
CA ARG A 4 -1.21 -9.16 -5.47
C ARG A 4 -0.99 -8.38 -4.18
N ILE A 5 -1.34 -8.96 -3.04
CA ILE A 5 -0.99 -8.45 -1.72
C ILE A 5 0.15 -9.32 -1.19
N ILE A 6 1.25 -8.68 -0.80
CA ILE A 6 2.41 -9.36 -0.21
C ILE A 6 2.51 -8.90 1.25
N PHE A 7 2.38 -9.84 2.18
CA PHE A 7 2.74 -9.62 3.58
C PHE A 7 4.17 -10.11 3.81
N ILE A 8 5.03 -9.28 4.39
CA ILE A 8 6.48 -9.53 4.52
C ILE A 8 6.74 -10.74 5.45
N GLY A 9 7.56 -11.67 4.96
CA GLY A 9 7.85 -12.97 5.58
C GLY A 9 8.83 -12.96 6.76
N VAL A 10 8.90 -14.12 7.43
CA VAL A 10 9.73 -14.37 8.62
C VAL A 10 10.99 -15.13 8.29
N MET A 11 12.14 -14.74 8.87
CA MET A 11 13.40 -15.46 8.73
C MET A 11 13.55 -16.64 9.71
N LEU A 12 14.12 -17.74 9.23
CA LEU A 12 14.56 -18.89 10.04
C LEU A 12 16.10 -19.11 9.89
N GLY A 13 16.84 -19.33 10.99
CA GLY A 13 18.32 -19.34 11.06
C GLY A 13 19.04 -20.63 10.61
N VAL A 14 20.32 -20.56 10.21
CA VAL A 14 21.08 -21.59 9.45
C VAL A 14 21.42 -22.84 10.29
N GLY A 15 21.24 -24.04 9.72
CA GLY A 15 21.70 -25.33 10.27
C GLY A 15 22.04 -26.32 9.15
N GLY A 16 23.11 -27.10 9.30
CA GLY A 16 23.59 -28.07 8.30
C GLY A 16 22.79 -29.39 8.29
N MET A 17 22.81 -30.12 7.16
CA MET A 17 22.02 -31.35 6.97
C MET A 17 22.78 -32.56 6.46
N LEU A 18 22.38 -33.72 6.97
CA LEU A 18 22.61 -35.07 6.44
C LEU A 18 21.32 -35.55 5.76
N SER A 19 21.44 -36.25 4.62
CA SER A 19 20.32 -36.69 3.78
C SER A 19 19.69 -37.99 4.30
N ALA A 20 18.58 -37.86 5.04
CA ALA A 20 17.64 -38.95 5.32
C ALA A 20 16.48 -38.94 4.30
N ALA A 21 15.77 -40.07 4.15
CA ALA A 21 14.50 -40.10 3.44
C ALA A 21 13.53 -39.09 4.08
N LEU A 22 12.84 -38.28 3.27
CA LEU A 22 11.88 -37.31 3.78
C LEU A 22 10.68 -38.05 4.36
N SER A 23 10.26 -37.69 5.56
CA SER A 23 9.11 -38.30 6.20
C SER A 23 7.82 -38.06 5.40
N GLU A 24 6.98 -39.08 5.35
CA GLU A 24 5.60 -38.96 4.85
C GLU A 24 4.81 -38.01 5.75
N ARG A 25 4.05 -37.10 5.13
CA ARG A 25 3.18 -36.14 5.82
C ARG A 25 1.78 -36.73 5.95
N LYS A 26 1.22 -36.65 7.16
CA LYS A 26 -0.10 -37.15 7.53
C LYS A 26 -1.04 -35.99 7.84
N MET A 27 -2.33 -36.21 7.59
CA MET A 27 -3.41 -35.30 7.96
C MET A 27 -4.10 -35.77 9.24
N PHE A 28 -4.28 -34.85 10.18
CA PHE A 28 -4.97 -35.09 11.43
C PHE A 28 -6.16 -34.12 11.54
N GLN A 29 -7.31 -34.59 12.03
CA GLN A 29 -8.52 -33.78 12.18
C GLN A 29 -8.93 -33.66 13.64
N PHE A 30 -9.12 -32.42 14.11
CA PHE A 30 -9.55 -32.10 15.48
C PHE A 30 -10.70 -31.08 15.44
N GLY A 31 -11.93 -31.56 15.55
CA GLY A 31 -13.11 -30.72 15.38
C GLY A 31 -13.14 -30.09 13.97
N GLU A 32 -13.12 -28.76 13.91
CA GLU A 32 -13.08 -28.00 12.65
C GLU A 32 -11.67 -27.75 12.10
N PHE A 33 -10.63 -28.15 12.83
CA PHE A 33 -9.23 -27.91 12.46
C PHE A 33 -8.60 -29.13 11.78
N MET A 34 -7.83 -28.86 10.73
CA MET A 34 -6.99 -29.83 10.02
C MET A 34 -5.52 -29.48 10.27
N ILE A 35 -4.74 -30.45 10.75
CA ILE A 35 -3.30 -30.28 11.01
C ILE A 35 -2.53 -31.28 10.15
N GLU A 36 -1.62 -30.79 9.32
CA GLU A 36 -0.71 -31.59 8.52
C GLU A 36 0.66 -31.67 9.21
N ALA A 37 1.23 -32.85 9.39
CA ALA A 37 2.53 -33.03 10.04
C ALA A 37 3.29 -34.25 9.53
N SER A 38 4.62 -34.26 9.72
CA SER A 38 5.47 -35.41 9.40
C SER A 38 5.25 -36.55 10.39
N SER A 39 5.41 -37.79 9.92
CA SER A 39 5.40 -38.97 10.80
C SER A 39 6.45 -38.83 11.92
N GLY A 40 6.02 -39.01 13.18
CA GLY A 40 6.85 -38.78 14.36
C GLY A 40 6.62 -37.44 15.07
N ASP A 41 5.84 -36.53 14.49
CA ASP A 41 5.49 -35.23 15.10
C ASP A 41 4.11 -35.23 15.79
N GLU A 42 3.55 -36.40 16.11
CA GLU A 42 2.21 -36.55 16.71
C GLU A 42 2.06 -35.75 18.03
N ALA A 43 3.11 -35.69 18.85
CA ALA A 43 3.09 -34.89 20.09
C ALA A 43 2.92 -33.38 19.84
N TYR A 44 3.46 -32.85 18.71
CA TYR A 44 3.25 -31.45 18.32
C TYR A 44 1.84 -31.22 17.77
N VAL A 45 1.29 -32.20 17.06
CA VAL A 45 -0.10 -32.16 16.59
C VAL A 45 -1.07 -32.07 17.76
N GLU A 46 -0.91 -32.94 18.77
CA GLU A 46 -1.73 -32.95 19.98
C GLU A 46 -1.61 -31.63 20.76
N ALA A 47 -0.38 -31.14 20.96
CA ALA A 47 -0.14 -29.88 21.67
C ALA A 47 -0.81 -28.68 20.97
N LEU A 48 -0.75 -28.62 19.63
CA LEU A 48 -1.42 -27.58 18.86
C LEU A 48 -2.95 -27.72 18.93
N ALA A 49 -3.48 -28.94 18.81
CA ALA A 49 -4.92 -29.19 18.87
C ALA A 49 -5.52 -28.77 20.22
N VAL A 50 -4.85 -29.09 21.34
CA VAL A 50 -5.27 -28.68 22.68
C VAL A 50 -5.36 -27.16 22.78
N GLN A 51 -4.35 -26.43 22.29
CA GLN A 51 -4.37 -24.97 22.36
C GLN A 51 -5.41 -24.35 21.41
N LEU A 52 -5.63 -24.93 20.23
CA LEU A 52 -6.62 -24.46 19.27
C LEU A 52 -8.06 -24.55 19.80
N ALA A 53 -8.37 -25.53 20.65
CA ALA A 53 -9.71 -25.68 21.24
C ALA A 53 -10.14 -24.41 22.00
N GLU A 54 -9.20 -23.78 22.70
CA GLU A 54 -9.42 -22.56 23.50
C GLU A 54 -8.97 -21.28 22.79
N PHE A 55 -8.20 -21.41 21.70
CA PHE A 55 -7.66 -20.26 20.99
C PHE A 55 -8.77 -19.44 20.34
N ARG A 56 -8.78 -18.14 20.64
CA ARG A 56 -9.63 -17.15 19.98
C ARG A 56 -8.75 -16.00 19.51
N LEU A 57 -9.06 -15.47 18.34
CA LEU A 57 -8.55 -14.17 17.93
C LEU A 57 -9.23 -13.10 18.78
N ALA A 58 -8.46 -12.09 19.19
CA ALA A 58 -9.05 -10.93 19.84
C ALA A 58 -10.06 -10.29 18.88
N LYS A 59 -11.24 -9.93 19.39
CA LYS A 59 -12.12 -9.05 18.63
C LYS A 59 -11.35 -7.76 18.39
N GLY A 60 -11.13 -7.40 17.13
CA GLY A 60 -10.50 -6.14 16.78
C GLY A 60 -11.26 -5.00 17.45
N VAL A 61 -10.52 -4.09 18.07
CA VAL A 61 -11.12 -2.83 18.54
C VAL A 61 -11.54 -2.07 17.29
N VAL A 62 -12.83 -1.81 17.13
CA VAL A 62 -13.31 -0.92 16.06
C VAL A 62 -12.77 0.47 16.38
N PRO A 63 -11.80 1.00 15.63
CA PRO A 63 -11.25 2.29 15.96
C PRO A 63 -12.32 3.35 15.72
N THR A 64 -12.32 4.40 16.54
CA THR A 64 -13.16 5.57 16.27
C THR A 64 -12.84 6.07 14.86
N PRO A 65 -13.83 6.16 13.96
CA PRO A 65 -13.58 6.63 12.60
C PRO A 65 -12.98 8.05 12.61
N PRO A 66 -12.06 8.38 11.70
CA PRO A 66 -11.59 9.75 11.57
C PRO A 66 -12.72 10.65 11.03
N LYS A 67 -12.59 11.97 11.19
CA LYS A 67 -13.64 12.95 10.81
C LYS A 67 -14.08 12.85 9.34
N LEU A 68 -13.14 12.52 8.45
CA LEU A 68 -13.39 12.28 7.03
C LEU A 68 -13.09 10.82 6.69
N THR A 69 -14.11 10.07 6.27
CA THR A 69 -14.04 8.63 5.97
C THR A 69 -14.28 8.36 4.48
N LEU A 70 -14.02 7.13 4.03
CA LEU A 70 -14.37 6.71 2.67
C LEU A 70 -15.87 6.80 2.40
N ASP A 71 -16.72 6.42 3.37
CA ASP A 71 -18.17 6.55 3.24
C ASP A 71 -18.62 8.02 3.12
N GLY A 72 -17.95 8.91 3.86
CA GLY A 72 -18.15 10.36 3.75
C GLY A 72 -17.73 10.90 2.38
N LEU A 73 -16.70 10.33 1.77
CA LEU A 73 -16.27 10.60 0.40
C LEU A 73 -17.28 10.06 -0.63
N ALA A 74 -17.79 8.85 -0.44
CA ALA A 74 -18.77 8.22 -1.33
C ALA A 74 -20.09 9.02 -1.36
N THR A 75 -20.61 9.36 -0.18
CA THR A 75 -21.87 10.11 -0.03
C THR A 75 -21.77 11.52 -0.62
N ARG A 76 -20.58 12.13 -0.58
CA ARG A 76 -20.31 13.49 -1.06
C ARG A 76 -19.43 13.51 -2.31
N ARG A 77 -19.47 12.46 -3.13
CA ARG A 77 -18.63 12.29 -4.32
C ARG A 77 -18.60 13.54 -5.21
N GLU A 78 -19.78 13.99 -5.64
CA GLU A 78 -19.93 15.15 -6.51
C GLU A 78 -19.38 16.45 -5.92
N TYR A 79 -19.51 16.60 -4.60
CA TYR A 79 -18.96 17.75 -3.88
C TYR A 79 -17.43 17.75 -3.93
N PHE A 80 -16.79 16.62 -3.61
CA PHE A 80 -15.32 16.51 -3.63
C PHE A 80 -14.73 16.66 -5.03
N LEU A 81 -15.32 16.01 -6.03
CA LEU A 81 -14.89 16.14 -7.41
C LEU A 81 -14.97 17.59 -7.90
N ARG A 82 -16.04 18.33 -7.57
CA ARG A 82 -16.14 19.77 -7.90
C ARG A 82 -15.10 20.62 -7.18
N LYS A 83 -14.80 20.31 -5.91
CA LYS A 83 -13.77 21.01 -5.15
C LYS A 83 -12.39 20.81 -5.79
N ILE A 84 -12.07 19.58 -6.19
CA ILE A 84 -10.87 19.26 -6.96
C ILE A 84 -10.85 20.03 -8.28
N ALA A 85 -11.92 19.96 -9.08
CA ALA A 85 -12.01 20.67 -10.36
C ALA A 85 -11.75 22.16 -10.21
N THR A 86 -12.26 22.78 -9.14
CA THR A 86 -12.04 24.19 -8.83
C THR A 86 -10.55 24.50 -8.62
N HIS A 87 -9.83 23.69 -7.83
CA HIS A 87 -8.38 23.86 -7.64
C HIS A 87 -7.57 23.70 -8.94
N LEU A 88 -8.06 22.88 -9.86
CA LEU A 88 -7.44 22.68 -11.18
C LEU A 88 -7.89 23.71 -12.24
N GLY A 89 -8.76 24.65 -11.89
CA GLY A 89 -9.31 25.63 -12.84
C GLY A 89 -10.20 25.02 -13.92
N LEU A 90 -10.77 23.85 -13.66
CA LEU A 90 -11.72 23.19 -14.54
C LEU A 90 -13.15 23.68 -14.24
N ALA A 91 -13.97 23.86 -15.28
CA ALA A 91 -15.36 24.26 -15.12
C ALA A 91 -16.21 23.16 -14.45
N GLN A 92 -15.90 21.90 -14.74
CA GLN A 92 -16.53 20.71 -14.16
C GLN A 92 -15.49 19.59 -14.01
N PRO A 93 -15.72 18.62 -13.11
CA PRO A 93 -14.88 17.42 -13.03
C PRO A 93 -14.88 16.67 -14.37
N THR A 94 -13.74 16.10 -14.75
CA THR A 94 -13.71 15.24 -15.94
C THR A 94 -14.29 13.86 -15.64
N GLU A 95 -14.78 13.17 -16.68
CA GLU A 95 -15.23 11.78 -16.57
C GLU A 95 -14.13 10.89 -15.97
N LYS A 96 -12.88 11.07 -16.40
CA LYS A 96 -11.72 10.29 -15.91
C LYS A 96 -11.44 10.52 -14.43
N MET A 97 -11.59 11.74 -13.91
CA MET A 97 -11.50 11.99 -12.48
C MET A 97 -12.54 11.18 -11.71
N GLY A 98 -13.79 11.17 -12.20
CA GLY A 98 -14.88 10.41 -11.61
C GLY A 98 -14.63 8.91 -11.60
N THR A 99 -14.24 8.34 -12.75
CA THR A 99 -13.93 6.90 -12.86
C THR A 99 -12.78 6.50 -11.94
N THR A 100 -11.69 7.27 -11.89
CA THR A 100 -10.55 6.98 -11.01
C THR A 100 -10.94 7.08 -9.54
N TYR A 101 -11.69 8.12 -9.16
CA TYR A 101 -12.20 8.27 -7.80
C TYR A 101 -12.99 7.03 -7.34
N ASP A 102 -13.94 6.56 -8.16
CA ASP A 102 -14.77 5.41 -7.83
C ASP A 102 -13.99 4.09 -7.83
N ALA A 103 -13.04 3.93 -8.75
CA ALA A 103 -12.18 2.74 -8.79
C ALA A 103 -11.29 2.66 -7.55
N THR A 104 -10.58 3.73 -7.21
CA THR A 104 -9.69 3.78 -6.04
C THR A 104 -10.49 3.63 -4.74
N MET A 105 -11.65 4.28 -4.62
CA MET A 105 -12.52 4.17 -3.45
C MET A 105 -12.97 2.73 -3.20
N ARG A 106 -13.42 2.01 -4.25
CA ARG A 106 -13.85 0.61 -4.13
C ARG A 106 -12.73 -0.32 -3.68
N VAL A 107 -11.50 -0.11 -4.16
CA VAL A 107 -10.32 -0.89 -3.73
C VAL A 107 -10.13 -0.73 -2.22
N TRP A 108 -10.12 0.51 -1.72
CA TRP A 108 -9.93 0.76 -0.29
C TRP A 108 -11.11 0.34 0.58
N GLN A 109 -12.35 0.48 0.10
CA GLN A 109 -13.53 -0.05 0.80
C GLN A 109 -13.48 -1.58 0.92
N GLY A 110 -12.99 -2.28 -0.11
CA GLY A 110 -12.75 -3.71 -0.03
C GLY A 110 -11.73 -4.07 1.05
N PHE A 111 -10.66 -3.29 1.20
CA PHE A 111 -9.68 -3.52 2.26
C PHE A 111 -10.26 -3.27 3.66
N GLN A 112 -11.09 -2.24 3.82
CA GLN A 112 -11.70 -1.90 5.11
C GLN A 112 -12.87 -2.84 5.50
N SER A 113 -13.56 -3.43 4.53
CA SER A 113 -14.60 -4.41 4.82
C SER A 113 -14.05 -5.76 5.27
N TYR A 114 -12.76 -6.00 5.07
CA TYR A 114 -12.11 -7.22 5.52
C TYR A 114 -11.71 -7.12 6.99
N GLN A 115 -12.19 -8.07 7.78
CA GLN A 115 -11.72 -8.32 9.13
C GLN A 115 -11.35 -9.81 9.20
N ALA A 116 -10.11 -10.13 9.56
CA ALA A 116 -9.69 -11.48 9.85
C ALA A 116 -10.31 -11.91 11.20
N LEU A 117 -11.60 -12.25 11.19
CA LEU A 117 -12.36 -12.58 12.39
C LEU A 117 -12.26 -14.07 12.77
N GLU A 118 -11.84 -14.92 11.84
CA GLU A 118 -11.81 -16.37 12.02
C GLU A 118 -10.37 -16.88 12.18
N VAL A 119 -10.18 -17.88 13.03
CA VAL A 119 -8.91 -18.64 13.11
C VAL A 119 -8.78 -19.47 11.83
N PRO A 120 -7.61 -19.55 11.16
CA PRO A 120 -7.42 -20.47 10.05
C PRO A 120 -7.79 -21.90 10.44
N ARG A 121 -8.44 -22.63 9.54
CA ARG A 121 -8.87 -24.02 9.82
C ARG A 121 -7.82 -25.05 9.46
N ARG A 122 -6.75 -24.66 8.76
CA ARG A 122 -5.71 -25.56 8.30
C ARG A 122 -4.36 -25.10 8.82
N PHE A 123 -3.60 -26.04 9.38
CA PHE A 123 -2.26 -25.83 9.89
C PHE A 123 -1.32 -26.85 9.27
N ALA A 124 -0.07 -26.46 9.03
CA ALA A 124 0.98 -27.39 8.65
C ALA A 124 2.18 -27.21 9.56
N LEU A 125 2.55 -28.28 10.26
CA LEU A 125 3.74 -28.34 11.09
C LEU A 125 4.96 -28.54 10.20
N TRP A 126 5.97 -27.72 10.43
CA TRP A 126 7.20 -27.71 9.65
C TRP A 126 8.41 -27.61 10.58
N ARG A 127 9.35 -28.54 10.40
CA ARG A 127 10.72 -28.38 10.88
C ARG A 127 11.49 -27.60 9.81
N LYS A 128 12.30 -26.62 10.22
CA LYS A 128 13.12 -25.84 9.28
C LYS A 128 13.98 -26.73 8.37
N THR A 129 14.59 -27.75 8.95
CA THR A 129 15.43 -28.71 8.23
C THR A 129 14.64 -29.50 7.19
N GLU A 130 13.40 -29.88 7.49
CA GLU A 130 12.54 -30.57 6.52
C GLU A 130 12.23 -29.66 5.31
N VAL A 131 11.80 -28.42 5.57
CA VAL A 131 11.45 -27.46 4.49
C VAL A 131 12.63 -27.24 3.56
N LEU A 132 13.81 -26.97 4.12
CA LEU A 132 15.03 -26.75 3.34
C LEU A 132 15.42 -27.99 2.53
N ALA A 133 15.34 -29.20 3.10
CA ALA A 133 15.67 -30.44 2.40
C ALA A 133 14.72 -30.71 1.23
N ARG A 134 13.43 -30.43 1.40
CA ARG A 134 12.41 -30.52 0.34
C ARG A 134 12.69 -29.55 -0.80
N MET A 135 12.95 -28.28 -0.47
CA MET A 135 13.28 -27.26 -1.46
C MET A 135 14.58 -27.58 -2.22
N GLU A 136 15.58 -28.16 -1.56
CA GLU A 136 16.83 -28.60 -2.21
C GLU A 136 16.62 -29.77 -3.18
N LYS A 137 15.60 -30.60 -2.96
CA LYS A 137 15.14 -31.63 -3.90
C LYS A 137 14.25 -31.09 -5.02
N GLY A 138 14.03 -29.77 -5.08
CA GLY A 138 13.20 -29.13 -6.10
C GLY A 138 11.70 -29.14 -5.79
N GLU A 139 11.29 -29.52 -4.58
CA GLU A 139 9.88 -29.47 -4.19
C GLU A 139 9.43 -28.00 -4.01
N ALA A 140 8.36 -27.61 -4.71
CA ALA A 140 7.74 -26.31 -4.55
C ALA A 140 6.78 -26.34 -3.36
N LEU A 141 7.18 -25.73 -2.25
CA LEU A 141 6.36 -25.64 -1.04
C LEU A 141 5.55 -24.34 -1.06
N ALA A 142 4.22 -24.46 -1.05
CA ALA A 142 3.31 -23.32 -1.13
C ALA A 142 3.60 -22.31 -0.01
N GLY A 143 3.81 -21.05 -0.38
CA GLY A 143 4.10 -19.97 0.55
C GLY A 143 5.52 -19.94 1.09
N PHE A 144 6.40 -20.90 0.82
CA PHE A 144 7.79 -20.85 1.27
C PHE A 144 8.73 -20.33 0.18
N ARG A 145 9.65 -19.45 0.56
CA ARG A 145 10.69 -18.93 -0.32
C ARG A 145 12.06 -18.97 0.36
N ARG A 146 13.08 -19.38 -0.39
CA ARG A 146 14.48 -19.33 0.07
C ARG A 146 15.04 -17.95 -0.23
N GLU A 147 15.57 -17.30 0.80
CA GLU A 147 16.25 -16.02 0.68
C GLU A 147 17.68 -16.20 0.19
N ALA A 148 18.25 -15.15 -0.41
CA ALA A 148 19.61 -15.18 -0.95
C ALA A 148 20.68 -15.48 0.11
N ASN A 149 20.41 -15.14 1.38
CA ASN A 149 21.30 -15.41 2.52
C ASN A 149 21.12 -16.83 3.12
N GLY A 150 20.33 -17.71 2.49
CA GLY A 150 20.00 -19.03 3.02
C GLY A 150 18.91 -19.02 4.10
N GLY A 151 18.30 -17.86 4.36
CA GLY A 151 17.08 -17.74 5.13
C GLY A 151 15.90 -18.41 4.42
N LEU A 152 14.85 -18.65 5.18
CA LEU A 152 13.57 -19.16 4.70
C LEU A 152 12.52 -18.16 5.11
N THR A 153 11.71 -17.69 4.16
CA THR A 153 10.57 -16.79 4.35
C THR A 153 9.27 -17.49 4.02
N VAL A 154 8.19 -17.01 4.65
CA VAL A 154 6.82 -17.44 4.37
C VAL A 154 6.07 -16.24 3.79
N ASP A 155 5.64 -16.38 2.54
CA ASP A 155 4.85 -15.39 1.81
C ASP A 155 3.37 -15.79 1.79
N PHE A 156 2.52 -14.86 2.22
CA PHE A 156 1.08 -14.99 2.15
C PHE A 156 0.58 -14.36 0.85
N ASN A 157 0.57 -15.15 -0.24
CA ASN A 157 0.15 -14.66 -1.55
C ASN A 157 -1.35 -14.85 -1.73
N PHE A 158 -2.10 -13.76 -1.55
CA PHE A 158 -3.51 -13.72 -1.95
C PHE A 158 -3.62 -13.13 -3.36
N SER A 159 -4.30 -13.87 -4.24
CA SER A 159 -4.61 -13.44 -5.61
C SER A 159 -6.12 -13.44 -5.78
N PHE A 160 -6.65 -12.32 -6.24
CA PHE A 160 -8.08 -12.12 -6.44
C PHE A 160 -8.36 -11.93 -7.92
N ASP A 161 -9.37 -12.66 -8.42
CA ASP A 161 -9.96 -12.37 -9.71
C ASP A 161 -11.26 -11.61 -9.48
N LEU A 162 -11.18 -10.29 -9.65
CA LEU A 162 -12.30 -9.40 -9.34
C LEU A 162 -13.34 -9.33 -10.46
N GLY A 163 -13.16 -10.05 -11.56
CA GLY A 163 -14.10 -10.07 -12.69
C GLY A 163 -14.34 -8.69 -13.34
N PRO A 164 -15.19 -8.64 -14.39
CA PRO A 164 -15.54 -7.40 -15.08
C PRO A 164 -16.59 -6.58 -14.33
N ASP A 165 -17.48 -7.22 -13.53
CA ASP A 165 -18.54 -6.52 -12.80
C ASP A 165 -17.96 -5.68 -11.68
N GLU A 166 -17.99 -4.39 -11.95
CA GLU A 166 -17.38 -3.35 -11.16
C GLU A 166 -18.14 -3.05 -9.87
N ALA A 167 -19.46 -3.27 -9.83
CA ALA A 167 -20.29 -3.02 -8.66
C ALA A 167 -20.17 -4.14 -7.62
N ALA A 168 -20.00 -5.38 -8.08
CA ALA A 168 -19.86 -6.55 -7.22
C ALA A 168 -18.46 -6.67 -6.56
N ARG A 169 -17.44 -5.95 -7.04
CA ARG A 169 -16.04 -6.14 -6.61
C ARG A 169 -15.80 -6.11 -5.11
N PRO A 170 -16.36 -5.19 -4.30
CA PRO A 170 -16.08 -5.19 -2.86
C PRO A 170 -16.59 -6.46 -2.17
N VAL A 171 -17.79 -6.92 -2.54
CA VAL A 171 -18.39 -8.15 -2.01
C VAL A 171 -17.61 -9.38 -2.47
N VAL A 172 -17.28 -9.44 -3.76
CA VAL A 172 -16.48 -10.53 -4.33
C VAL A 172 -15.09 -10.59 -3.69
N MET A 173 -14.44 -9.44 -3.50
CA MET A 173 -13.13 -9.36 -2.84
C MET A 173 -13.22 -9.82 -1.39
N GLN A 174 -14.23 -9.36 -0.64
CA GLN A 174 -14.45 -9.79 0.74
C GLN A 174 -14.68 -11.31 0.84
N GLN A 175 -15.52 -11.86 -0.04
CA GLN A 175 -15.79 -13.30 -0.11
C GLN A 175 -14.54 -14.11 -0.49
N GLN A 176 -13.79 -13.66 -1.50
CA GLN A 176 -12.56 -14.31 -1.92
C GLN A 176 -11.48 -14.21 -0.84
N MET A 177 -11.37 -13.09 -0.12
CA MET A 177 -10.44 -12.95 1.01
C MET A 177 -10.84 -13.89 2.15
N ALA A 178 -12.11 -13.92 2.53
CA ALA A 178 -12.61 -14.84 3.57
C ALA A 178 -12.38 -16.30 3.17
N GLN A 179 -12.65 -16.65 1.91
CA GLN A 179 -12.40 -17.99 1.38
C GLN A 179 -10.90 -18.31 1.37
N ALA A 180 -10.06 -17.39 0.89
CA ALA A 180 -8.63 -17.59 0.85
C ALA A 180 -8.08 -17.79 2.26
N TRP A 181 -8.54 -17.01 3.24
CA TRP A 181 -8.20 -17.18 4.65
C TRP A 181 -8.65 -18.52 5.23
N ARG A 182 -9.86 -18.99 4.90
CA ARG A 182 -10.36 -20.31 5.33
C ARG A 182 -9.57 -21.47 4.73
N THR A 183 -9.16 -21.34 3.47
CA THR A 183 -8.36 -22.36 2.78
C THR A 183 -6.86 -22.26 3.07
N PHE A 184 -6.43 -21.16 3.67
CA PHE A 184 -5.05 -20.88 4.00
C PHE A 184 -4.52 -21.91 4.99
N ILE A 185 -3.32 -22.43 4.71
CA ILE A 185 -2.62 -23.37 5.58
C ILE A 185 -1.61 -22.58 6.39
N TRP A 186 -1.89 -22.39 7.68
CA TRP A 186 -1.01 -21.68 8.58
C TRP A 186 0.23 -22.51 8.93
N PRO A 187 1.45 -22.05 8.57
CA PRO A 187 2.66 -22.78 8.88
C PRO A 187 3.03 -22.59 10.36
N VAL A 188 3.29 -23.72 11.02
CA VAL A 188 3.69 -23.80 12.43
C VAL A 188 5.12 -24.31 12.46
N ASN A 189 6.04 -23.48 12.94
CA ASN A 189 7.43 -23.89 13.08
C ASN A 189 7.58 -24.76 14.34
N ILE A 190 8.13 -25.97 14.19
CA ILE A 190 8.28 -26.95 15.28
C ILE A 190 9.71 -27.47 15.38
N GLY A 191 10.02 -28.08 16.53
CA GLY A 191 11.31 -28.69 16.79
C GLY A 191 12.38 -27.71 17.29
N THR A 192 11.98 -26.49 17.64
CA THR A 192 12.85 -25.50 18.27
C THR A 192 12.73 -25.51 19.79
N LYS A 193 11.59 -25.94 20.32
CA LYS A 193 11.27 -26.01 21.75
C LYS A 193 10.44 -27.27 22.03
N SER A 194 9.84 -27.35 23.22
CA SER A 194 8.84 -28.38 23.50
C SER A 194 7.59 -28.21 22.62
N PRO A 195 6.80 -29.28 22.40
CA PRO A 195 5.54 -29.22 21.65
C PRO A 195 4.59 -28.10 22.07
N ALA A 196 4.39 -27.92 23.38
CA ALA A 196 3.51 -26.89 23.91
C ALA A 196 4.04 -25.47 23.66
N GLU A 197 5.35 -25.26 23.79
CA GLU A 197 5.97 -23.94 23.58
C GLU A 197 5.97 -23.53 22.11
N ASP A 198 6.26 -24.45 21.19
CA ASP A 198 6.25 -24.17 19.75
C ASP A 198 4.82 -23.90 19.23
N ALA A 199 3.82 -24.65 19.75
CA ALA A 199 2.41 -24.38 19.46
C ALA A 199 1.98 -22.99 19.99
N ALA A 200 2.34 -22.64 21.23
CA ALA A 200 2.01 -21.36 21.83
C ALA A 200 2.66 -20.20 21.07
N ALA A 201 3.93 -20.32 20.69
CA ALA A 201 4.64 -19.32 19.91
C ALA A 201 3.99 -19.11 18.52
N SER A 202 3.57 -20.19 17.87
CA SER A 202 2.93 -20.11 16.55
C SER A 202 1.55 -19.47 16.60
N LEU A 203 0.76 -19.77 17.64
CA LEU A 203 -0.54 -19.13 17.86
C LEU A 203 -0.42 -17.67 18.30
N ALA A 204 0.59 -17.32 19.09
CA ALA A 204 0.91 -15.93 19.39
C ALA A 204 1.22 -15.13 18.12
N ARG A 205 2.04 -15.69 17.22
CA ARG A 205 2.32 -15.07 15.92
C ARG A 205 1.08 -14.96 15.02
N LEU A 206 0.17 -15.94 15.06
CA LEU A 206 -1.12 -15.81 14.38
C LEU A 206 -1.92 -14.62 14.91
N ARG A 207 -1.92 -14.37 16.23
CA ARG A 207 -2.54 -13.17 16.80
C ARG A 207 -1.87 -11.90 16.28
N GLU A 208 -0.54 -11.84 16.24
CA GLU A 208 0.19 -10.68 15.71
C GLU A 208 -0.16 -10.38 14.25
N VAL A 209 -0.22 -11.40 13.40
CA VAL A 209 -0.65 -11.23 12.00
C VAL A 209 -2.11 -10.78 11.90
N ALA A 210 -3.00 -11.38 12.70
CA ALA A 210 -4.41 -10.96 12.73
C ALA A 210 -4.59 -9.50 13.22
N VAL A 211 -3.77 -9.07 14.18
CA VAL A 211 -3.71 -7.66 14.63
C VAL A 211 -3.20 -6.76 13.50
N GLY A 212 -2.10 -7.12 12.83
CA GLY A 212 -1.58 -6.36 11.69
C GLY A 212 -2.56 -6.30 10.51
N MET A 213 -3.36 -7.34 10.27
CA MET A 213 -4.47 -7.27 9.31
C MET A 213 -5.61 -6.38 9.80
N SER A 214 -5.90 -6.39 11.12
CA SER A 214 -6.87 -5.47 11.72
C SER A 214 -6.42 -4.02 11.66
N ASP A 215 -5.11 -3.75 11.64
CA ASP A 215 -4.56 -2.41 11.41
C ASP A 215 -4.88 -1.86 10.01
N MET A 216 -5.31 -2.68 9.06
CA MET A 216 -5.91 -2.18 7.81
C MET A 216 -7.20 -1.37 8.05
N ASN A 217 -7.84 -1.58 9.20
CA ASN A 217 -8.97 -0.78 9.67
C ASN A 217 -8.56 0.34 10.62
N SER A 218 -7.28 0.49 10.96
CA SER A 218 -6.79 1.55 11.83
C SER A 218 -7.17 2.95 11.33
N GLN A 219 -7.22 3.93 12.24
CA GLN A 219 -7.43 5.32 11.83
C GLN A 219 -6.37 5.78 10.82
N ALA A 220 -5.10 5.39 11.01
CA ALA A 220 -4.03 5.75 10.09
C ALA A 220 -4.33 5.25 8.67
N MET A 221 -4.70 3.97 8.53
CA MET A 221 -5.05 3.41 7.23
C MET A 221 -6.29 4.07 6.62
N GLN A 222 -7.34 4.32 7.42
CA GLN A 222 -8.54 5.00 6.93
C GLN A 222 -8.23 6.40 6.39
N ARG A 223 -7.35 7.15 7.07
CA ARG A 223 -6.90 8.47 6.62
C ARG A 223 -6.06 8.38 5.35
N THR A 224 -5.12 7.43 5.28
CA THR A 224 -4.36 7.15 4.06
C THR A 224 -5.27 6.82 2.88
N SER A 225 -6.26 5.93 3.07
CA SER A 225 -7.21 5.57 2.01
C SER A 225 -7.95 6.79 1.46
N VAL A 226 -8.46 7.67 2.33
CA VAL A 226 -9.14 8.91 1.94
C VAL A 226 -8.20 9.82 1.13
N PHE A 227 -6.98 10.02 1.64
CA PHE A 227 -5.99 10.88 0.98
C PHE A 227 -5.62 10.32 -0.41
N THR A 228 -5.41 9.01 -0.53
CA THR A 228 -5.11 8.35 -1.81
C THR A 228 -6.25 8.49 -2.81
N VAL A 229 -7.52 8.34 -2.41
CA VAL A 229 -8.66 8.53 -3.33
C VAL A 229 -8.67 9.94 -3.92
N LEU A 230 -8.44 10.95 -3.09
CA LEU A 230 -8.36 12.35 -3.56
C LEU A 230 -7.14 12.55 -4.47
N HIS A 231 -5.96 12.09 -4.06
CA HIS A 231 -4.72 12.17 -4.82
C HIS A 231 -4.89 11.61 -6.23
N GLU A 232 -5.35 10.38 -6.37
CA GLU A 232 -5.49 9.68 -7.66
C GLU A 232 -6.47 10.41 -8.59
N ALA A 233 -7.58 10.91 -8.05
CA ALA A 233 -8.53 11.70 -8.83
C ALA A 233 -7.91 13.01 -9.33
N ILE A 234 -7.12 13.70 -8.51
CA ILE A 234 -6.43 14.94 -8.89
C ILE A 234 -5.36 14.65 -9.95
N GLU A 235 -4.51 13.65 -9.73
CA GLU A 235 -3.45 13.29 -10.66
C GLU A 235 -4.03 12.95 -12.03
N MET A 236 -5.10 12.14 -12.05
CA MET A 236 -5.82 11.80 -13.28
C MET A 236 -6.40 13.04 -13.95
N GLY A 237 -6.97 13.99 -13.20
CA GLY A 237 -7.42 15.29 -13.73
C GLY A 237 -6.30 16.06 -14.40
N VAL A 238 -5.13 16.17 -13.77
CA VAL A 238 -3.97 16.87 -14.33
C VAL A 238 -3.45 16.18 -15.60
N ALA A 239 -3.25 14.86 -15.53
CA ALA A 239 -2.75 14.03 -16.63
C ALA A 239 -3.70 13.97 -17.84
N THR A 240 -5.02 14.02 -17.59
CA THR A 240 -6.02 13.90 -18.65
C THR A 240 -6.50 15.23 -19.20
N SER A 241 -6.35 16.33 -18.48
CA SER A 241 -6.77 17.64 -18.98
C SER A 241 -5.61 18.47 -19.51
N PHE A 242 -4.41 18.37 -18.93
CA PHE A 242 -3.37 19.37 -19.15
C PHE A 242 -2.07 18.79 -19.69
N LEU A 243 -1.51 17.75 -19.06
CA LEU A 243 -0.17 17.27 -19.41
C LEU A 243 -0.20 15.85 -19.95
N SER A 244 0.39 15.59 -21.13
CA SER A 244 0.52 14.24 -21.71
C SER A 244 1.95 13.67 -21.69
N SER A 245 2.94 14.49 -21.35
CA SER A 245 4.36 14.08 -21.30
C SER A 245 4.71 13.18 -20.11
N ARG A 246 5.81 12.40 -20.23
CA ARG A 246 6.33 11.50 -19.19
C ARG A 246 7.25 12.19 -18.16
N ASP A 247 7.81 13.34 -18.52
CA ASP A 247 8.72 14.17 -17.71
C ASP A 247 8.00 15.09 -16.70
N ARG A 248 6.72 14.78 -16.41
CA ARG A 248 5.84 15.63 -15.60
C ARG A 248 5.66 15.17 -14.15
N ARG A 249 6.30 14.05 -13.77
CA ARG A 249 5.93 13.29 -12.57
C ARG A 249 5.93 14.15 -11.31
N TRP A 250 7.03 14.85 -11.03
CA TRP A 250 7.13 15.72 -9.86
C TRP A 250 6.01 16.76 -9.80
N PHE A 251 5.60 17.32 -10.94
CA PHE A 251 4.57 18.34 -11.01
C PHE A 251 3.19 17.74 -10.76
N CYS A 252 2.87 16.59 -11.39
CA CYS A 252 1.62 15.88 -11.19
C CYS A 252 1.46 15.40 -9.73
N ASP A 253 2.45 14.67 -9.21
CA ASP A 253 2.43 14.14 -7.85
C ASP A 253 2.40 15.26 -6.79
N GLY A 254 3.19 16.32 -7.01
CA GLY A 254 3.22 17.48 -6.11
C GLY A 254 1.89 18.23 -6.06
N ILE A 255 1.23 18.44 -7.21
CA ILE A 255 -0.10 19.07 -7.28
C ILE A 255 -1.15 18.15 -6.64
N ALA A 256 -1.11 16.84 -6.93
CA ALA A 256 -2.06 15.87 -6.40
C ALA A 256 -2.03 15.84 -4.87
N ASN A 257 -0.85 15.71 -4.26
CA ASN A 257 -0.70 15.77 -2.81
C ASN A 257 -1.13 17.12 -2.22
N TYR A 258 -0.70 18.23 -2.83
CA TYR A 258 -1.02 19.56 -2.33
C TYR A 258 -2.53 19.82 -2.34
N VAL A 259 -3.19 19.56 -3.46
CA VAL A 259 -4.63 19.79 -3.61
C VAL A 259 -5.42 18.81 -2.73
N ALA A 260 -4.99 17.55 -2.59
CA ALA A 260 -5.62 16.60 -1.67
C ALA A 260 -5.56 17.12 -0.22
N LEU A 261 -4.38 17.60 0.21
CA LEU A 261 -4.21 18.22 1.52
C LEU A 261 -5.14 19.43 1.69
N LYS A 262 -5.18 20.36 0.74
CA LYS A 262 -6.07 21.54 0.81
C LYS A 262 -7.55 21.18 0.84
N VAL A 263 -7.97 20.16 0.10
CA VAL A 263 -9.34 19.65 0.14
C VAL A 263 -9.68 19.15 1.55
N VAL A 264 -8.78 18.35 2.16
CA VAL A 264 -8.96 17.83 3.53
C VAL A 264 -8.94 18.95 4.57
N GLU A 265 -7.96 19.86 4.53
CA GLU A 265 -7.86 21.02 5.44
C GLU A 265 -9.16 21.83 5.45
N ALA A 266 -9.75 22.06 4.28
CA ALA A 266 -10.99 22.81 4.16
C ALA A 266 -12.24 22.04 4.64
N GLU A 267 -12.17 20.72 4.84
CA GLU A 267 -13.27 19.93 5.43
C GLU A 267 -13.19 19.83 6.95
N ILE A 268 -11.98 19.61 7.48
CA ILE A 268 -11.81 19.19 8.88
C ILE A 268 -10.87 20.08 9.69
N GLY A 269 -10.30 21.12 9.07
CA GLY A 269 -9.32 22.02 9.67
C GLY A 269 -7.88 21.53 9.53
N VAL A 270 -6.93 22.46 9.61
CA VAL A 270 -5.49 22.22 9.39
C VAL A 270 -4.91 21.20 10.37
N ASN A 271 -5.23 21.35 11.67
CA ASN A 271 -4.67 20.48 12.71
C ASN A 271 -5.06 19.00 12.48
N GLU A 272 -6.30 18.75 12.08
CA GLU A 272 -6.79 17.39 11.89
C GLU A 272 -6.35 16.81 10.55
N ALA A 273 -6.17 17.66 9.54
CA ALA A 273 -5.63 17.27 8.24
C ALA A 273 -4.20 16.71 8.32
N LYS A 274 -3.39 17.15 9.30
CA LYS A 274 -2.06 16.55 9.56
C LYS A 274 -2.14 15.04 9.82
N GLY A 275 -3.26 14.57 10.36
CA GLY A 275 -3.51 13.15 10.53
C GLY A 275 -3.61 12.35 9.21
N TYR A 276 -3.93 13.01 8.10
CA TYR A 276 -4.06 12.42 6.77
C TYR A 276 -2.77 12.54 5.97
N TYR A 277 -2.13 13.70 6.04
CA TYR A 277 -0.83 13.95 5.44
C TYR A 277 -0.14 15.10 6.17
N ASP A 278 0.91 14.78 6.92
CA ASP A 278 1.75 15.78 7.58
C ASP A 278 2.99 16.04 6.72
N LEU A 279 2.92 17.10 5.90
CA LEU A 279 4.02 17.47 5.02
C LEU A 279 5.31 17.81 5.79
N GLU A 280 5.20 18.45 6.96
CA GLU A 280 6.37 18.83 7.77
C GLU A 280 7.06 17.57 8.32
N ALA A 281 6.28 16.62 8.84
CA ALA A 281 6.79 15.35 9.35
C ALA A 281 7.42 14.49 8.23
N GLU A 282 6.79 14.41 7.05
CA GLU A 282 7.35 13.67 5.92
C GLU A 282 8.64 14.31 5.39
N LEU A 283 8.72 15.65 5.32
CA LEU A 283 9.97 16.34 4.98
C LEU A 283 11.07 16.08 6.00
N ALA A 284 10.75 16.12 7.30
CA ALA A 284 11.71 15.85 8.37
C ALA A 284 12.25 14.41 8.31
N LYS A 285 11.36 13.44 8.07
CA LYS A 285 11.69 12.02 7.88
C LYS A 285 12.68 11.79 6.73
N PHE A 286 12.56 12.54 5.63
CA PHE A 286 13.44 12.41 4.47
C PHE A 286 14.53 13.49 4.37
N ALA A 287 14.73 14.30 5.42
CA ALA A 287 15.78 15.30 5.46
C ALA A 287 17.19 14.76 5.14
N PRO A 288 17.59 13.55 5.59
CA PRO A 288 18.89 12.97 5.21
C PRO A 288 19.09 12.74 3.71
N LEU A 289 18.00 12.65 2.94
CA LEU A 289 18.03 12.43 1.50
C LEU A 289 17.92 13.72 0.69
N ALA A 290 17.69 14.88 1.33
CA ALA A 290 17.40 16.15 0.67
C ALA A 290 18.44 16.53 -0.41
N SER A 291 19.73 16.30 -0.15
CA SER A 291 20.83 16.60 -1.07
C SER A 291 20.87 15.69 -2.31
N ARG A 292 20.12 14.59 -2.31
CA ARG A 292 19.99 13.61 -3.40
C ARG A 292 18.70 13.77 -4.19
N ILE A 293 17.78 14.64 -3.74
CA ILE A 293 16.50 14.87 -4.40
C ILE A 293 16.75 15.66 -5.69
N ASP A 294 16.37 15.07 -6.80
CA ASP A 294 16.41 15.66 -8.13
C ASP A 294 15.04 15.46 -8.79
N LEU A 295 14.14 16.41 -8.55
CA LEU A 295 12.77 16.34 -9.06
C LEU A 295 12.70 16.46 -10.59
N VAL A 296 13.66 17.16 -11.21
CA VAL A 296 13.73 17.32 -12.67
C VAL A 296 14.00 15.98 -13.33
N ASN A 297 14.89 15.18 -12.74
CA ASN A 297 15.27 13.87 -13.25
C ASN A 297 14.53 12.71 -12.55
N TRP A 298 13.44 12.97 -11.83
CA TRP A 298 12.63 11.93 -11.21
C TRP A 298 11.94 11.08 -12.29
N PRO A 299 12.29 9.79 -12.46
CA PRO A 299 11.76 9.00 -13.57
C PRO A 299 10.26 8.78 -13.48
N ALA A 300 9.60 8.67 -14.64
CA ALA A 300 8.23 8.19 -14.72
C ALA A 300 8.08 6.79 -14.07
N ALA A 301 6.92 6.49 -13.50
CA ALA A 301 6.69 5.29 -12.71
C ALA A 301 7.03 4.00 -13.48
N GLU A 302 6.67 3.92 -14.76
CA GLU A 302 6.93 2.77 -15.63
C GLU A 302 8.42 2.54 -15.93
N ASN A 303 9.30 3.49 -15.60
CA ASN A 303 10.74 3.39 -15.83
C ASN A 303 11.55 3.10 -14.55
N LEU A 304 10.93 3.13 -13.36
CA LEU A 304 11.65 2.98 -12.09
C LEU A 304 12.44 1.66 -12.01
N GLU A 305 11.79 0.54 -12.36
CA GLU A 305 12.39 -0.80 -12.31
C GLU A 305 13.56 -0.92 -13.30
N LYS A 306 13.32 -0.51 -14.57
CA LYS A 306 14.34 -0.53 -15.62
C LYS A 306 15.57 0.30 -15.25
N LEU A 307 15.37 1.44 -14.61
CA LEU A 307 16.44 2.35 -14.21
C LEU A 307 17.05 1.99 -12.85
N LYS A 308 16.54 0.96 -12.17
CA LYS A 308 16.93 0.59 -10.80
C LYS A 308 16.92 1.80 -9.85
N TYR A 309 15.92 2.66 -10.00
CA TYR A 309 15.83 3.88 -9.21
C TYR A 309 15.60 3.52 -7.73
N PRO A 310 16.38 4.07 -6.78
CA PRO A 310 16.26 3.66 -5.38
C PRO A 310 14.86 3.90 -4.81
N ALA A 311 14.25 2.87 -4.24
CA ALA A 311 12.88 2.94 -3.71
C ALA A 311 12.73 4.04 -2.65
N GLU A 312 13.71 4.18 -1.76
CA GLU A 312 13.73 5.21 -0.72
C GLU A 312 13.74 6.63 -1.32
N LEU A 313 14.52 6.87 -2.39
CA LEU A 313 14.50 8.16 -3.10
C LEU A 313 13.18 8.39 -3.81
N ASN A 314 12.59 7.35 -4.42
CA ASN A 314 11.28 7.47 -5.05
C ASN A 314 10.21 7.91 -4.04
N THR A 315 10.21 7.33 -2.84
CA THR A 315 9.30 7.74 -1.76
C THR A 315 9.61 9.17 -1.29
N ALA A 316 10.88 9.52 -1.12
CA ALA A 316 11.29 10.85 -0.68
C ALA A 316 10.89 11.96 -1.66
N ASN A 317 10.87 11.71 -2.97
CA ASN A 317 10.51 12.73 -3.96
C ASN A 317 9.08 13.30 -3.77
N TYR A 318 8.12 12.52 -3.26
CA TYR A 318 6.73 12.95 -3.05
C TYR A 318 6.59 14.18 -2.12
N PRO A 319 7.07 14.16 -0.86
CA PRO A 319 6.99 15.32 0.01
C PRO A 319 7.80 16.52 -0.49
N PHE A 320 8.97 16.33 -1.12
CA PHE A 320 9.72 17.44 -1.70
C PHE A 320 8.99 18.08 -2.89
N ALA A 321 8.36 17.29 -3.78
CA ALA A 321 7.52 17.80 -4.85
C ALA A 321 6.30 18.56 -4.32
N THR A 322 5.66 18.02 -3.28
CA THR A 322 4.54 18.67 -2.59
C THR A 322 4.96 19.99 -1.96
N LYS A 323 6.14 20.04 -1.34
CA LYS A 323 6.72 21.26 -0.76
C LYS A 323 6.92 22.36 -1.80
N VAL A 324 7.43 22.02 -2.99
CA VAL A 324 7.58 23.00 -4.09
C VAL A 324 6.23 23.65 -4.40
N ILE A 325 5.17 22.85 -4.56
CA ILE A 325 3.84 23.38 -4.83
C ILE A 325 3.30 24.22 -3.67
N ALA A 326 3.50 23.77 -2.43
CA ALA A 326 3.10 24.49 -1.23
C ALA A 326 3.79 25.85 -1.10
N ASP A 327 5.10 25.91 -1.34
CA ASP A 327 5.88 27.16 -1.30
C ASP A 327 5.39 28.16 -2.36
N LEU A 328 5.08 27.68 -3.57
CA LEU A 328 4.54 28.51 -4.65
C LEU A 328 3.18 29.11 -4.27
N CYS A 329 2.29 28.30 -3.70
CA CYS A 329 0.96 28.75 -3.28
C CYS A 329 1.04 29.64 -2.04
N ALA A 330 1.97 29.39 -1.12
CA ALA A 330 2.21 30.28 0.02
C ALA A 330 2.69 31.67 -0.46
N LYS A 331 3.54 31.73 -1.50
CA LYS A 331 4.04 32.99 -2.06
C LYS A 331 3.02 33.73 -2.91
N HIS A 332 2.27 33.03 -3.77
CA HIS A 332 1.42 33.65 -4.79
C HIS A 332 -0.09 33.51 -4.52
N GLY A 333 -0.47 32.85 -3.43
CA GLY A 333 -1.85 32.50 -3.07
C GLY A 333 -2.36 31.25 -3.79
N ASP A 334 -3.33 30.58 -3.16
CA ASP A 334 -3.95 29.35 -3.70
C ASP A 334 -4.64 29.55 -5.07
N GLY A 335 -5.02 30.79 -5.38
CA GLY A 335 -5.55 31.17 -6.69
C GLY A 335 -4.53 31.06 -7.85
N LEU A 336 -3.26 30.76 -7.56
CA LEU A 336 -2.22 30.51 -8.57
C LEU A 336 -2.54 29.27 -9.42
N LEU A 337 -2.92 28.14 -8.80
CA LEU A 337 -3.05 26.86 -9.53
C LEU A 337 -4.11 26.91 -10.63
N PRO A 338 -5.33 27.41 -10.40
CA PRO A 338 -6.33 27.53 -11.46
C PRO A 338 -5.86 28.42 -12.62
N LYS A 339 -5.14 29.52 -12.31
CA LYS A 339 -4.59 30.41 -13.34
C LYS A 339 -3.47 29.74 -14.13
N LEU A 340 -2.61 28.98 -13.46
CA LEU A 340 -1.54 28.21 -14.08
C LEU A 340 -2.08 27.15 -15.02
N PHE A 341 -3.08 26.37 -14.60
CA PHE A 341 -3.71 25.37 -15.46
C PHE A 341 -4.45 25.99 -16.64
N LYS A 342 -5.14 27.13 -16.45
CA LYS A 342 -5.73 27.90 -17.56
C LYS A 342 -4.66 28.35 -18.57
N GLU A 343 -3.49 28.76 -18.11
CA GLU A 343 -2.39 29.17 -18.98
C GLU A 343 -1.77 27.98 -19.73
N ILE A 344 -1.59 26.84 -19.06
CA ILE A 344 -1.12 25.58 -19.66
C ILE A 344 -2.10 25.11 -20.74
N GLY A 345 -3.41 25.16 -20.46
CA GLY A 345 -4.47 24.73 -21.37
C GLY A 345 -4.61 25.55 -22.66
N LYS A 346 -3.86 26.65 -22.82
CA LYS A 346 -3.77 27.38 -24.10
C LYS A 346 -2.95 26.63 -25.16
N ALA A 347 -2.08 25.70 -24.74
CA ALA A 347 -1.32 24.87 -25.66
C ALA A 347 -2.11 23.59 -26.02
N PRO A 348 -2.00 23.07 -27.26
CA PRO A 348 -2.59 21.78 -27.62
C PRO A 348 -2.05 20.67 -26.70
N ARG A 349 -2.95 19.87 -26.11
CA ARG A 349 -2.62 18.90 -25.04
C ARG A 349 -1.52 17.92 -25.44
N GLU A 350 -1.51 17.46 -26.68
CA GLU A 350 -0.52 16.54 -27.24
C GLU A 350 0.89 17.15 -27.34
N LYS A 351 1.00 18.47 -27.21
CA LYS A 351 2.26 19.23 -27.19
C LYS A 351 2.64 19.75 -25.81
N VAL A 352 1.79 19.53 -24.80
CA VAL A 352 2.08 20.00 -23.44
C VAL A 352 3.11 19.09 -22.77
N THR A 353 4.26 19.69 -22.49
CA THR A 353 5.37 19.11 -21.72
C THR A 353 5.64 19.91 -20.45
N ILE A 354 6.58 19.46 -19.60
CA ILE A 354 6.99 20.24 -18.42
C ILE A 354 7.53 21.63 -18.80
N GLU A 355 8.14 21.78 -19.97
CA GLU A 355 8.58 23.08 -20.51
C GLU A 355 7.43 24.06 -20.74
N THR A 356 6.24 23.54 -21.05
CA THR A 356 5.02 24.35 -21.17
C THR A 356 4.61 24.91 -19.81
N VAL A 357 4.72 24.10 -18.75
CA VAL A 357 4.47 24.52 -17.35
C VAL A 357 5.43 25.62 -16.95
N TYR A 358 6.73 25.46 -17.20
CA TYR A 358 7.74 26.46 -16.89
C TYR A 358 7.46 27.80 -17.58
N LYS A 359 7.10 27.77 -18.86
CA LYS A 359 6.74 28.99 -19.62
C LYS A 359 5.44 29.63 -19.11
N ALA A 360 4.43 28.82 -18.81
CA ALA A 360 3.16 29.28 -18.27
C ALA A 360 3.34 29.96 -16.90
N PHE A 361 4.10 29.33 -16.01
CA PHE A 361 4.45 29.90 -14.71
C PHE A 361 5.19 31.23 -14.86
N LYS A 362 6.27 31.25 -15.67
CA LYS A 362 7.06 32.47 -15.91
C LYS A 362 6.20 33.61 -16.47
N ARG A 363 5.23 33.32 -17.33
CA ARG A 363 4.31 34.34 -17.85
C ARG A 363 3.39 34.92 -16.77
N LEU A 364 2.96 34.11 -15.80
CA LEU A 364 2.04 34.52 -14.74
C LEU A 364 2.74 35.25 -13.59
N THR A 365 3.96 34.84 -13.23
CA THR A 365 4.66 35.31 -12.03
C THR A 365 5.90 36.15 -12.34
N ASN A 366 6.37 36.16 -13.59
CA ASN A 366 7.67 36.68 -14.00
C ASN A 366 8.88 35.97 -13.36
N GLU A 367 8.69 34.75 -12.85
CA GLU A 367 9.74 33.97 -12.17
C GLU A 367 10.02 32.64 -12.88
N ASP A 368 11.21 32.09 -12.70
CA ASP A 368 11.53 30.75 -13.21
C ASP A 368 11.15 29.69 -12.17
N LEU A 369 10.16 28.84 -12.49
CA LEU A 369 9.73 27.74 -11.64
C LEU A 369 10.89 26.79 -11.26
N ARG A 370 11.90 26.66 -12.13
CA ARG A 370 13.08 25.82 -11.83
C ARG A 370 13.89 26.32 -10.64
N SER A 371 13.79 27.60 -10.31
CA SER A 371 14.48 28.17 -9.15
C SER A 371 13.94 27.66 -7.81
N TYR A 372 12.73 27.10 -7.81
CA TYR A 372 12.08 26.51 -6.63
C TYR A 372 12.44 25.03 -6.43
N LEU A 373 12.98 24.37 -7.46
CA LEU A 373 13.27 22.94 -7.38
C LEU A 373 14.51 22.71 -6.50
N PRO A 374 14.50 21.65 -5.66
CA PRO A 374 15.68 21.28 -4.89
C PRO A 374 16.82 20.97 -5.85
N LYS A 375 18.00 21.54 -5.55
CA LYS A 375 19.22 21.30 -6.33
C LYS A 375 20.02 20.22 -5.61
N PRO A 376 20.22 19.05 -6.22
CA PRO A 376 21.08 18.06 -5.61
C PRO A 376 22.49 18.63 -5.45
N SER A 377 23.18 18.27 -4.36
CA SER A 377 24.58 18.66 -4.20
C SER A 377 25.37 18.12 -5.39
N ALA A 378 26.21 18.96 -6.01
CA ALA A 378 27.10 18.52 -7.07
C ALA A 378 27.82 17.24 -6.62
N LYS A 379 27.77 16.18 -7.43
CA LYS A 379 28.41 14.90 -7.11
C LYS A 379 29.87 15.18 -6.75
N ARG A 380 30.21 14.98 -5.48
CA ARG A 380 31.59 15.05 -5.00
C ARG A 380 32.33 13.79 -5.38
#